data_AF-A0A354URF7-F1
#
_entry.id   AF-A0A354URF7-F1
#
_cell.length_a   1.000
_cell.length_b   1.000
_cell.length_c   1.000
_cell.angle_alpha   90.00
_cell.angle_beta   90.00
_cell.angle_gamma   90.00
#
_symmetry.space_group_name_H-M   'P 1'
#
loop_
_entity.id
_entity.type
_entity.pdbx_description
1 polymer ?
#
loop_
_entity_poly.entity_id
_entity_poly.type
_entity_poly.pdbx_seq_one_letter_code
_entity_poly.pdbx_strand_id
1 'polypeptide(L)'
;MHDRGINIGKPLIEDYKRSVRLAMKALAADPPLVVTRKDGVVYKVPIRNRAEMAVRYDANVKDLQKFAQSGVDLVWTSQHPNCSPRCKDYQGKLWSISGKSGNINGITYRPLSEALQGKLKDGNGIITGYNCRHRLIEYTENSRPPQELSEAQIKKEYAIDTKQRAYENNIRHMKTNERLLRAAGDTEGAKQLRRKWR
;
A
#
# COMPACT_ATOMS: atom_id res chain seq x y z
N MET A 1 35.67 7.17 -0.51
CA MET A 1 34.75 7.67 0.53
C MET A 1 33.44 6.93 0.37
N HIS A 2 33.13 6.02 1.30
CA HIS A 2 31.95 5.17 1.24
C HIS A 2 30.71 6.01 1.57
N ASP A 3 29.85 6.19 0.58
CA ASP A 3 28.54 6.80 0.73
C ASP A 3 27.74 6.00 1.77
N ARG A 4 27.58 6.57 2.98
CA ARG A 4 26.63 6.09 3.99
C ARG A 4 25.22 6.54 3.60
N GLY A 5 24.84 6.22 2.38
CA GLY A 5 23.60 6.62 1.74
C GLY A 5 22.44 5.87 2.36
N ILE A 6 21.82 6.50 3.36
CA ILE A 6 20.39 6.33 3.57
C ILE A 6 19.76 6.78 2.26
N ASN A 7 19.47 5.82 1.38
CA ASN A 7 18.84 6.04 0.10
C ASN A 7 17.49 6.68 0.40
N ILE A 8 17.40 8.01 0.32
CA ILE A 8 16.16 8.76 0.44
C ILE A 8 15.38 8.39 -0.82
N GLY A 9 14.61 7.30 -0.68
CA GLY A 9 14.37 6.35 -1.75
C GLY A 9 13.81 6.97 -3.02
N LYS A 10 14.29 6.48 -4.16
CA LYS A 10 13.55 6.60 -5.42
C LYS A 10 12.09 6.19 -5.14
N PRO A 11 11.10 6.99 -5.57
CA PRO A 11 9.70 6.64 -5.38
C PRO A 11 9.44 5.24 -5.95
N LEU A 12 8.81 4.37 -5.15
CA LEU A 12 8.45 3.01 -5.56
C LEU A 12 7.70 3.00 -6.90
N ILE A 13 6.88 4.02 -7.13
CA ILE A 13 6.17 4.27 -8.37
C ILE A 13 6.54 5.68 -8.79
N GLU A 14 7.36 5.80 -9.83
CA GLU A 14 7.99 7.05 -10.27
C GLU A 14 6.97 8.21 -10.43
N ASP A 15 5.87 7.92 -11.13
CA ASP A 15 4.81 8.88 -11.42
C ASP A 15 3.55 8.72 -10.55
N TYR A 16 3.68 8.22 -9.31
CA TYR A 16 2.56 7.80 -8.46
C TYR A 16 1.36 8.78 -8.45
N LYS A 17 1.61 10.07 -8.18
CA LYS A 17 0.55 11.09 -8.10
C LYS A 17 -0.19 11.25 -9.43
N ARG A 18 0.53 11.19 -10.55
CA ARG A 18 -0.02 11.29 -11.90
C ARG A 18 -0.84 10.04 -12.21
N SER A 19 -0.29 8.85 -11.96
CA SER A 19 -0.97 7.56 -12.19
C SER A 19 -2.27 7.45 -11.40
N VAL A 20 -2.26 7.81 -10.10
CA VAL A 20 -3.48 7.79 -9.28
C VAL A 20 -4.51 8.79 -9.81
N ARG A 21 -4.10 9.99 -10.24
CA ARG A 21 -5.02 10.97 -10.83
C ARG A 21 -5.65 10.45 -12.12
N LEU A 22 -4.87 9.80 -12.99
CA LEU A 22 -5.39 9.20 -14.22
C LEU A 22 -6.36 8.05 -13.93
N ALA A 23 -5.99 7.13 -13.03
CA ALA A 23 -6.86 6.04 -12.59
C ALA A 23 -8.16 6.57 -11.95
N MET A 24 -8.09 7.63 -11.13
CA MET A 24 -9.29 8.28 -10.59
C MET A 24 -10.20 8.85 -11.69
N LYS A 25 -9.64 9.43 -12.76
CA LYS A 25 -10.43 9.93 -13.89
C LYS A 25 -11.09 8.79 -14.66
N ALA A 26 -10.36 7.71 -14.90
CA ALA A 26 -10.90 6.52 -15.58
C ALA A 26 -12.05 5.90 -14.77
N LEU A 27 -11.88 5.77 -13.45
CA LEU A 27 -12.89 5.22 -12.55
C LEU A 27 -14.05 6.17 -12.24
N ALA A 28 -14.02 7.43 -12.71
CA ALA A 28 -15.04 8.42 -12.36
C ALA A 28 -16.40 8.12 -13.00
N ALA A 29 -16.41 7.43 -14.13
CA ALA A 29 -17.62 6.96 -14.80
C ALA A 29 -18.15 5.65 -14.21
N ASP A 30 -17.35 4.93 -13.43
CA ASP A 30 -17.75 3.65 -12.84
C ASP A 30 -18.71 3.87 -11.66
N PRO A 31 -19.69 2.97 -11.47
CA PRO A 31 -20.49 2.98 -10.26
C PRO A 31 -19.60 2.78 -9.01
N PRO A 32 -20.02 3.30 -7.85
CA PRO A 32 -19.32 3.07 -6.60
C PRO A 32 -19.20 1.56 -6.30
N LEU A 33 -17.99 1.11 -5.96
CA LEU A 33 -17.80 -0.25 -5.50
C LEU A 33 -18.37 -0.37 -4.08
N VAL A 34 -19.37 -1.23 -3.91
CA VAL A 34 -19.98 -1.54 -2.63
C VAL A 34 -19.51 -2.93 -2.20
N VAL A 35 -18.99 -3.03 -0.98
CA VAL A 35 -18.48 -4.29 -0.42
C VAL A 35 -19.26 -4.61 0.84
N THR A 36 -19.71 -5.85 0.95
CA THR A 36 -20.28 -6.41 2.17
C THR A 36 -19.20 -7.20 2.89
N ARG A 37 -18.84 -6.77 4.09
CA ARG A 37 -17.90 -7.50 4.95
C ARG A 37 -18.59 -8.77 5.49
N LYS A 38 -17.80 -9.76 5.94
CA LYS A 38 -18.30 -11.01 6.52
C LYS A 38 -19.23 -10.83 7.74
N ASP A 39 -19.15 -9.70 8.43
CA ASP A 39 -20.03 -9.31 9.55
C ASP A 39 -21.33 -8.62 9.08
N GLY A 40 -21.61 -8.59 7.78
CA GLY A 40 -22.79 -7.98 7.19
C GLY A 40 -22.68 -6.46 6.97
N VAL A 41 -21.59 -5.82 7.42
CA VAL A 41 -21.41 -4.38 7.26
C VAL A 41 -21.17 -4.04 5.79
N VAL A 42 -22.04 -3.21 5.22
CA VAL A 42 -21.94 -2.71 3.86
C VAL A 42 -21.20 -1.37 3.87
N TYR A 43 -20.16 -1.26 3.05
CA TYR A 43 -19.43 0.01 2.90
C TYR A 43 -19.09 0.29 1.43
N LYS A 44 -19.01 1.58 1.10
CA LYS A 44 -18.59 2.05 -0.21
C LYS A 44 -17.08 2.25 -0.22
N VAL A 45 -16.40 1.70 -1.22
CA VAL A 45 -14.96 1.92 -1.41
C VAL A 45 -14.76 3.26 -2.12
N PRO A 46 -14.04 4.24 -1.51
CA PRO A 46 -13.80 5.53 -2.16
C PRO A 46 -13.07 5.36 -3.50
N ILE A 47 -13.43 6.16 -4.51
CA ILE A 47 -12.80 6.14 -5.83
C ILE A 47 -11.28 6.29 -5.77
N ARG A 48 -10.78 7.16 -4.89
CA ARG A 48 -9.35 7.32 -4.66
C ARG A 48 -8.70 6.03 -4.16
N ASN A 49 -9.36 5.31 -3.25
CA ASN A 49 -8.84 4.05 -2.74
C ASN A 49 -8.77 3.00 -3.85
N ARG A 50 -9.82 2.90 -4.69
CA ARG A 50 -9.83 2.03 -5.87
C ARG A 50 -8.68 2.37 -6.83
N ALA A 51 -8.47 3.66 -7.11
CA ALA A 51 -7.39 4.12 -7.96
C ALA A 51 -6.00 3.80 -7.39
N GLU A 52 -5.78 4.02 -6.09
CA GLU A 52 -4.52 3.68 -5.43
C GLU A 52 -4.25 2.17 -5.44
N MET A 53 -5.29 1.35 -5.23
CA MET A 53 -5.19 -0.11 -5.32
C MET A 53 -4.80 -0.56 -6.74
N ALA A 54 -5.48 -0.05 -7.76
CA ALA A 54 -5.20 -0.39 -9.17
C ALA A 54 -3.76 -0.01 -9.55
N VAL A 55 -3.33 1.21 -9.24
CA VAL A 55 -1.97 1.69 -9.55
C VAL A 55 -0.89 0.83 -8.87
N ARG A 56 -1.12 0.40 -7.62
CA ARG A 56 -0.17 -0.46 -6.90
C ARG A 56 -0.18 -1.89 -7.44
N TYR A 57 -1.35 -2.42 -7.77
CA TYR A 57 -1.49 -3.73 -8.38
C TYR A 57 -0.72 -3.79 -9.71
N ASP A 58 -0.94 -2.82 -10.59
CA ASP A 58 -0.26 -2.73 -11.89
C ASP A 58 1.26 -2.63 -11.73
N ALA A 59 1.74 -1.84 -10.77
CA ALA A 59 3.17 -1.74 -10.47
C ALA A 59 3.75 -3.08 -10.01
N ASN A 60 3.06 -3.77 -9.11
CA ASN A 60 3.51 -5.07 -8.59
C ASN A 60 3.49 -6.17 -9.67
N VAL A 61 2.51 -6.16 -10.57
CA VAL A 61 2.47 -7.08 -11.72
C VAL A 61 3.64 -6.81 -12.68
N LYS A 62 3.93 -5.54 -12.97
CA LYS A 62 5.08 -5.16 -13.81
C LYS A 62 6.41 -5.58 -13.19
N ASP A 63 6.59 -5.38 -11.88
CA ASP A 63 7.78 -5.82 -11.16
C ASP A 63 7.93 -7.35 -11.25
N LEU A 64 6.86 -8.11 -11.03
CA LEU A 64 6.85 -9.56 -11.18
C LEU A 64 7.24 -10.02 -12.59
N GLN A 65 6.67 -9.39 -13.63
CA GLN A 65 7.01 -9.68 -15.02
C GLN A 65 8.49 -9.39 -15.32
N LYS A 66 9.00 -8.26 -14.82
CA LYS A 66 10.40 -7.88 -14.97
C LYS A 66 11.34 -8.90 -14.32
N PHE A 67 11.03 -9.36 -13.11
CA PHE A 67 11.81 -10.40 -12.44
C PHE A 67 11.82 -11.71 -13.22
N ALA A 68 10.65 -12.16 -13.68
CA ALA A 68 10.55 -13.37 -14.50
C ALA A 68 11.36 -13.26 -15.81
N GLN A 69 11.28 -12.12 -16.50
CA GLN A 69 12.04 -11.86 -17.74
C GLN A 69 13.55 -11.79 -17.51
N SER A 70 13.97 -11.34 -16.33
CA SER A 70 15.39 -11.22 -15.96
C SER A 70 15.95 -12.50 -15.32
N GLY A 71 15.16 -13.58 -15.28
CA GLY A 71 15.57 -14.86 -14.67
C GLY A 71 15.67 -14.83 -13.14
N VAL A 72 15.13 -13.80 -12.50
CA VAL A 72 15.09 -13.69 -11.03
C VAL A 72 14.00 -14.61 -10.49
N ASP A 73 14.39 -15.62 -9.73
CA ASP A 73 13.44 -16.51 -9.04
C ASP A 73 13.17 -16.10 -7.59
N LEU A 74 14.20 -15.65 -6.89
CA LEU A 74 14.13 -15.37 -5.46
C LEU A 74 13.89 -13.88 -5.21
N VAL A 75 12.89 -13.57 -4.38
CA VAL A 75 12.48 -12.21 -4.05
C VAL A 75 12.15 -12.06 -2.58
N TRP A 76 12.57 -10.95 -2.00
CA TRP A 76 12.14 -10.50 -0.69
C TRP A 76 10.83 -9.72 -0.77
N THR A 77 9.93 -9.94 0.18
CA THR A 77 8.85 -8.99 0.47
C THR A 77 9.37 -7.84 1.32
N SER A 78 9.09 -6.60 0.94
CA SER A 78 9.46 -5.42 1.74
C SER A 78 8.80 -5.39 3.12
N GLN A 79 9.42 -4.66 4.05
CA GLN A 79 8.94 -4.47 5.41
C GLN A 79 8.62 -2.99 5.70
N HIS A 80 7.53 -2.72 6.40
CA HIS A 80 7.19 -1.39 6.88
C HIS A 80 6.40 -1.45 8.21
N PRO A 81 6.54 -0.44 9.10
CA PRO A 81 6.07 -0.54 10.48
C PRO A 81 4.54 -0.54 10.60
N ASN A 82 3.86 0.19 9.74
CA ASN A 82 2.39 0.35 9.71
C ASN A 82 1.69 -0.67 8.79
N CYS A 83 2.23 -1.88 8.66
CA CYS A 83 1.60 -2.95 7.88
C CYS A 83 0.24 -3.38 8.46
N SER A 84 -0.61 -3.96 7.62
CA SER A 84 -1.79 -4.67 8.12
C SER A 84 -1.33 -5.86 8.98
N PRO A 85 -2.00 -6.20 10.10
CA PRO A 85 -1.69 -7.42 10.85
C PRO A 85 -1.73 -8.68 10.00
N ARG A 86 -2.49 -8.67 8.90
CA ARG A 86 -2.58 -9.77 7.93
C ARG A 86 -1.33 -9.96 7.08
N CYS A 87 -0.51 -8.90 6.92
CA CYS A 87 0.76 -8.94 6.20
C CYS A 87 1.94 -9.32 7.12
N LYS A 88 1.77 -9.26 8.44
CA LYS A 88 2.86 -9.32 9.42
C LYS A 88 3.77 -10.52 9.19
N ASP A 89 3.19 -11.71 9.06
CA ASP A 89 3.91 -12.98 8.97
C ASP A 89 4.60 -13.20 7.60
N TYR A 90 4.25 -12.37 6.60
CA TYR A 90 4.77 -12.47 5.25
C TYR A 90 5.91 -11.48 4.96
N GLN A 91 6.10 -10.43 5.79
CA GLN A 91 7.11 -9.41 5.57
C GLN A 91 8.53 -9.92 5.78
N GLY A 92 9.49 -9.35 5.04
CA GLY A 92 10.91 -9.64 5.18
C GLY A 92 11.31 -11.09 4.85
N LYS A 93 10.38 -11.90 4.32
CA LYS A 93 10.63 -13.29 3.96
C LYS A 93 11.08 -13.42 2.52
N LEU A 94 11.80 -14.50 2.25
CA LEU A 94 12.29 -14.88 0.93
C LEU A 94 11.28 -15.81 0.25
N TRP A 95 10.99 -15.55 -1.01
CA TRP A 95 9.99 -16.26 -1.79
C TRP A 95 10.53 -16.65 -3.16
N SER A 96 10.10 -17.80 -3.67
CA SER A 96 10.37 -18.25 -5.04
C SER A 96 9.19 -17.96 -5.96
N ILE A 97 9.44 -17.26 -7.07
CA ILE A 97 8.46 -16.96 -8.11
C ILE A 97 8.03 -18.25 -8.84
N SER A 98 8.97 -19.16 -9.11
CA SER A 98 8.72 -20.45 -9.77
C SER A 98 8.00 -21.48 -8.87
N GLY A 99 7.73 -21.14 -7.61
CA GLY A 99 6.97 -21.97 -6.70
C GLY A 99 7.79 -23.06 -6.00
N LYS A 100 9.10 -22.86 -5.88
CA LYS A 100 9.99 -23.77 -5.16
C LYS A 100 10.05 -23.45 -3.66
N SER A 101 10.49 -24.44 -2.90
CA SER A 101 10.85 -24.31 -1.49
C SER A 101 12.29 -24.77 -1.29
N GLY A 102 12.99 -24.18 -0.33
CA GLY A 102 14.34 -24.62 0.00
C GLY A 102 15.02 -23.71 1.01
N ASN A 103 16.34 -23.84 1.09
CA ASN A 103 17.19 -23.00 1.93
C ASN A 103 18.38 -22.51 1.09
N ILE A 104 18.73 -21.24 1.25
CA ILE A 104 19.92 -20.64 0.65
C ILE A 104 20.61 -19.77 1.70
N ASN A 105 21.90 -20.02 1.96
CA ASN A 105 22.69 -19.28 2.94
C ASN A 105 22.02 -19.19 4.33
N GLY A 106 21.38 -20.27 4.77
CA GLY A 106 20.65 -20.33 6.04
C GLY A 106 19.27 -19.68 6.03
N ILE A 107 18.85 -19.08 4.91
CA ILE A 107 17.53 -18.45 4.74
C ILE A 107 16.59 -19.43 4.04
N THR A 108 15.50 -19.78 4.70
CA THR A 108 14.42 -20.57 4.09
C THR A 108 13.59 -19.72 3.14
N TYR A 109 13.27 -20.26 1.97
CA TYR A 109 12.33 -19.67 1.02
C TYR A 109 11.18 -20.63 0.72
N ARG A 110 10.02 -20.05 0.36
CA ARG A 110 8.78 -20.75 0.04
C ARG A 110 8.14 -20.21 -1.24
N PRO A 111 7.14 -20.89 -1.83
CA PRO A 111 6.44 -20.41 -3.01
C PRO A 111 5.81 -19.04 -2.76
N LEU A 112 6.07 -18.08 -3.65
CA LEU A 112 5.48 -16.74 -3.56
C LEU A 112 3.95 -16.78 -3.60
N SER A 113 3.36 -17.80 -4.24
CA SER A 113 1.92 -18.05 -4.26
C SER A 113 1.30 -18.12 -2.86
N GLU A 114 2.02 -18.58 -1.83
CA GLU A 114 1.53 -18.56 -0.45
C GLU A 114 1.32 -17.13 0.07
N ALA A 115 2.25 -16.22 -0.23
CA ALA A 115 2.17 -14.83 0.17
C ALA A 115 1.11 -14.06 -0.63
N LEU A 116 0.86 -14.46 -1.89
CA LEU A 116 -0.18 -13.90 -2.75
C LEU A 116 -1.59 -14.36 -2.37
N GLN A 117 -1.74 -15.57 -1.84
CA GLN A 117 -3.02 -16.07 -1.33
C GLN A 117 -3.44 -15.38 -0.03
N GLY A 118 -2.48 -14.90 0.77
CA GLY A 118 -2.74 -14.25 2.05
C GLY A 118 -3.25 -15.22 3.13
N LYS A 119 -3.46 -14.70 4.35
CA LYS A 119 -3.79 -15.53 5.53
C LYS A 119 -5.10 -16.31 5.37
N LEU A 120 -6.05 -15.78 4.61
CA LEU A 120 -7.36 -16.38 4.39
C LEU A 120 -7.45 -17.22 3.10
N LYS A 121 -6.35 -17.32 2.34
CA LYS A 121 -6.29 -18.00 1.05
C LYS A 121 -7.33 -17.50 0.03
N ASP A 122 -7.67 -16.22 0.10
CA ASP A 122 -8.67 -15.55 -0.74
C ASP A 122 -8.03 -14.73 -1.87
N GLY A 123 -6.74 -14.92 -2.14
CA GLY A 123 -5.99 -14.14 -3.14
C GLY A 123 -5.67 -12.71 -2.69
N ASN A 124 -6.00 -12.38 -1.44
CA ASN A 124 -5.80 -11.07 -0.85
C ASN A 124 -4.43 -11.01 -0.18
N GLY A 125 -3.36 -11.21 -0.95
CA GLY A 125 -2.00 -11.34 -0.43
C GLY A 125 -1.32 -10.04 -0.01
N ILE A 126 -0.10 -10.20 0.52
CA ILE A 126 0.75 -9.07 0.96
C ILE A 126 1.07 -8.09 -0.19
N ILE A 127 1.24 -8.59 -1.41
CA ILE A 127 1.61 -7.80 -2.60
C ILE A 127 0.37 -7.25 -3.33
N THR A 128 -0.67 -8.05 -3.52
CA THR A 128 -1.76 -7.72 -4.46
C THR A 128 -3.09 -7.39 -3.79
N GLY A 129 -3.22 -7.59 -2.48
CA GLY A 129 -4.51 -7.65 -1.82
C GLY A 129 -4.86 -6.48 -0.90
N TYR A 130 -4.23 -6.44 0.27
CA TYR A 130 -4.75 -5.69 1.44
C TYR A 130 -4.63 -4.15 1.36
N ASN A 131 -4.42 -3.60 0.15
CA ASN A 131 -4.05 -2.22 -0.11
C ASN A 131 -2.83 -1.76 0.69
N CYS A 132 -1.98 -2.71 1.07
CA CYS A 132 -0.75 -2.46 1.79
C CYS A 132 0.33 -2.03 0.80
N ARG A 133 1.35 -1.29 1.26
CA ARG A 133 2.35 -0.66 0.39
C ARG A 133 3.60 -1.54 0.27
N HIS A 134 3.39 -2.85 0.11
CA HIS A 134 4.48 -3.80 -0.09
C HIS A 134 4.88 -3.89 -1.56
N ARG A 135 6.14 -4.26 -1.74
CA ARG A 135 6.78 -4.53 -3.02
C ARG A 135 7.64 -5.78 -2.89
N LEU A 136 8.00 -6.30 -4.03
CA LEU A 136 9.07 -7.28 -4.13
C LEU A 136 10.42 -6.57 -4.32
N ILE A 137 11.46 -7.20 -3.80
CA ILE A 137 12.85 -6.77 -3.92
C ILE A 137 13.62 -8.00 -4.37
N GLU A 138 14.40 -7.88 -5.43
CA GLU A 138 15.24 -8.96 -5.92
C GLU A 138 16.19 -9.48 -4.83
N TYR A 139 16.31 -10.80 -4.73
CA TYR A 139 17.38 -11.42 -3.97
C TYR A 139 18.67 -11.42 -4.79
N THR A 140 19.75 -10.95 -4.19
CA THR A 140 21.12 -11.16 -4.67
C THR A 140 21.91 -11.88 -3.59
N GLU A 141 23.02 -12.52 -3.95
CA GLU A 141 23.88 -13.23 -2.98
C GLU A 141 24.35 -12.33 -1.83
N ASN A 142 24.53 -11.03 -2.11
CA ASN A 142 24.94 -10.02 -1.13
C ASN A 142 23.75 -9.29 -0.47
N SER A 143 22.51 -9.63 -0.84
CA SER A 143 21.32 -9.03 -0.24
C SER A 143 21.08 -9.59 1.17
N ARG A 144 20.53 -8.74 2.04
CA ARG A 144 20.09 -9.14 3.38
C ARG A 144 18.57 -9.07 3.45
N PRO A 145 17.93 -9.84 4.35
CA PRO A 145 16.51 -9.66 4.62
C PRO A 145 16.20 -8.18 4.92
N PRO A 146 15.07 -7.64 4.43
CA PRO A 146 14.59 -6.34 4.84
C PRO A 146 14.61 -6.20 6.37
N GLN A 147 15.08 -5.06 6.86
CA GLN A 147 15.34 -4.85 8.28
C GLN A 147 14.09 -5.09 9.13
N GLU A 148 14.23 -5.94 10.15
CA GLU A 148 13.20 -6.11 11.16
C GLU A 148 13.07 -4.84 12.01
N LEU A 149 11.84 -4.41 12.21
CA LEU A 149 11.50 -3.21 12.98
C LEU A 149 11.13 -3.63 14.40
N SER A 150 11.66 -2.92 15.39
CA SER A 150 11.31 -3.19 16.79
C SER A 150 9.85 -2.84 17.07
N GLU A 151 9.25 -3.49 18.08
CA GLU A 151 7.87 -3.19 18.49
C GLU A 151 7.69 -1.71 18.87
N ALA A 152 8.71 -1.11 19.49
CA ALA A 152 8.73 0.31 19.83
C ALA A 152 8.68 1.21 18.58
N GLN A 153 9.45 0.87 17.53
CA GLN A 153 9.41 1.59 16.26
C GLN A 153 8.04 1.47 15.58
N ILE A 154 7.50 0.25 15.53
CA ILE A 154 6.17 -0.03 14.97
C ILE A 154 5.09 0.80 15.69
N LYS A 155 5.09 0.78 17.03
CA LYS A 155 4.12 1.51 17.85
C LYS A 155 4.21 3.03 17.62
N LYS A 156 5.43 3.56 17.56
CA LYS A 156 5.68 4.98 17.30
C LYS A 156 5.13 5.42 15.94
N GLU A 157 5.49 4.69 14.89
CA GLU A 157 5.05 4.99 13.51
C GLU A 157 3.53 4.84 13.37
N TYR A 158 2.94 3.81 13.97
CA TYR A 158 1.48 3.63 13.97
C TYR A 158 0.74 4.79 14.65
N ALA A 159 1.27 5.33 15.75
CA ALA A 159 0.69 6.48 16.43
C ALA A 159 0.74 7.75 15.57
N ILE A 160 1.87 7.99 14.89
CA ILE A 160 2.03 9.10 13.94
C ILE A 160 1.04 8.98 12.79
N ASP A 161 0.97 7.80 12.16
CA ASP A 161 0.05 7.50 11.05
C ASP A 161 -1.42 7.72 11.46
N THR A 162 -1.79 7.28 12.65
CA THR A 162 -3.16 7.42 13.17
C THR A 162 -3.51 8.89 13.36
N LYS A 163 -2.60 9.68 13.93
CA LYS A 163 -2.77 11.12 14.10
C LYS A 163 -2.88 11.85 12.76
N GLN A 164 -2.03 11.50 11.79
CA GLN A 164 -2.09 12.04 10.43
C GLN A 164 -3.45 11.72 9.77
N ARG A 165 -3.92 10.47 9.84
CA ARG A 165 -5.22 10.08 9.27
C ARG A 165 -6.39 10.83 9.91
N ALA A 166 -6.34 11.09 11.21
CA ALA A 166 -7.33 11.89 11.90
C ALA A 166 -7.38 13.33 11.34
N TYR A 167 -6.22 13.98 11.16
CA TYR A 167 -6.14 15.29 10.53
C TYR A 167 -6.64 15.30 9.09
N GLU A 168 -6.23 14.32 8.27
CA GLU A 168 -6.70 14.19 6.90
C GLU A 168 -8.23 14.02 6.82
N ASN A 169 -8.80 13.18 7.70
CA ASN A 169 -10.24 12.96 7.78
C ASN A 169 -10.99 14.24 8.18
N ASN A 170 -10.48 14.98 9.16
CA ASN A 170 -11.06 16.27 9.56
C ASN A 170 -11.05 17.26 8.38
N ILE A 171 -9.93 17.39 7.68
CA ILE A 171 -9.83 18.24 6.48
C ILE A 171 -10.82 17.80 5.40
N ARG A 172 -10.97 16.49 5.15
CA ARG A 172 -11.98 15.97 4.20
C ARG A 172 -13.40 16.35 4.62
N HIS A 173 -13.73 16.20 5.89
CA HIS A 173 -15.05 16.57 6.42
C HIS A 173 -15.32 18.07 6.28
N MET A 174 -14.36 18.92 6.65
CA MET A 174 -14.46 20.37 6.47
C MET A 174 -14.64 20.77 4.99
N LYS A 175 -13.92 20.14 4.06
CA LYS A 175 -14.09 20.37 2.61
C LYS A 175 -15.45 19.92 2.09
N THR A 176 -16.01 18.84 2.62
CA THR A 176 -17.36 18.39 2.27
C THR A 176 -18.40 19.38 2.78
N ASN A 177 -18.30 19.80 4.04
CA ASN A 177 -19.22 20.77 4.63
C ASN A 177 -19.13 22.14 3.95
N GLU A 178 -17.93 22.58 3.55
CA GLU A 178 -17.79 23.81 2.76
C GLU A 178 -18.60 23.72 1.46
N ARG A 179 -18.50 22.61 0.74
CA ARG A 179 -19.26 22.41 -0.52
C ARG A 179 -20.76 22.41 -0.28
N LEU A 180 -21.22 21.81 0.81
CA LEU A 180 -22.64 21.82 1.20
C LEU A 180 -23.14 23.23 1.53
N LEU A 181 -22.38 24.01 2.30
CA LEU A 181 -22.73 25.40 2.62
C LEU A 181 -22.84 26.26 1.36
N ARG A 182 -21.88 26.10 0.42
CA ARG A 182 -21.95 26.79 -0.88
C ARG A 182 -23.19 26.41 -1.68
N ALA A 183 -23.52 25.12 -1.73
CA ALA A 183 -24.70 24.63 -2.45
C ALA A 183 -26.02 25.12 -1.81
N ALA A 184 -26.02 25.33 -0.50
CA ALA A 184 -27.15 25.89 0.25
C ALA A 184 -27.23 27.44 0.19
N GLY A 185 -26.31 28.11 -0.49
CA GLY A 185 -26.27 29.57 -0.61
C GLY A 185 -25.55 30.30 0.54
N ASP A 186 -25.11 29.60 1.58
CA ASP A 186 -24.32 30.18 2.68
C ASP A 186 -22.85 30.36 2.28
N THR A 187 -22.60 31.43 1.53
CA THR A 187 -21.26 31.74 1.02
C THR A 187 -20.30 32.23 2.11
N GLU A 188 -20.78 32.88 3.18
CA GLU A 188 -19.95 33.39 4.27
C GLU A 188 -19.51 32.26 5.20
N GLY A 189 -20.42 31.37 5.61
CA GLY A 189 -20.09 30.17 6.36
C GLY A 189 -19.09 29.28 5.61
N ALA A 190 -19.26 29.14 4.29
CA ALA A 190 -18.31 28.43 3.45
C ALA A 190 -16.91 29.09 3.44
N LYS A 191 -16.82 30.42 3.34
CA LYS A 191 -15.53 31.16 3.39
C LYS A 191 -14.84 30.97 4.73
N GLN A 192 -15.58 31.06 5.84
CA GLN A 192 -15.03 30.86 7.19
C GLN A 192 -14.49 29.44 7.36
N LEU A 193 -15.24 28.42 6.92
CA LEU A 193 -14.79 27.04 7.01
C LEU A 193 -13.56 26.78 6.13
N ARG A 194 -13.49 27.39 4.94
CA ARG A 194 -12.31 27.33 4.07
C ARG A 194 -11.05 27.88 4.74
N ARG A 195 -11.15 28.97 5.49
CA ARG A 195 -10.03 29.54 6.25
C ARG A 195 -9.51 28.59 7.34
N LYS A 196 -10.36 27.71 7.89
CA LYS A 196 -9.97 26.77 8.96
C LYS A 196 -9.18 25.57 8.45
N TRP A 197 -9.47 25.08 7.24
CA TRP A 197 -8.82 23.87 6.71
C TRP A 197 -7.65 24.15 5.77
N ARG A 198 -7.57 25.38 5.24
CA ARG A 198 -6.49 25.83 4.35
C ARG A 198 -5.24 26.18 5.14
#